data_AF-A0A9D9C060-F1
#
_entry.id   AF-A0A9D9C060-F1
#
_cell.length_a   1.000
_cell.length_b   1.000
_cell.length_c   1.000
_cell.angle_alpha   90.00
_cell.angle_beta   90.00
_cell.angle_gamma   90.00
#
_symmetry.space_group_name_H-M   'P 1'
#
loop_
_entity.id
_entity.type
_entity.pdbx_description
1 polymer ?
#
loop_
_entity_poly.entity_id
_entity_poly.type
_entity_poly.pdbx_seq_one_letter_code
_entity_poly.pdbx_strand_id
1 'polypeptide(L)'
;KEDVEEIVIGQPKTLRNEPSESMKYINPFLGQLRKELPDMKVTMFDERFTSSIAHREMLAAGMKKSDRQRKELADEMAATIILTDYLQSRQFGSLF
;
A
#
# COMPACT_ATOMS: atom_id res chain seq x y z
N LYS A 1 -0.07 -12.53 -18.77
CA LYS A 1 0.95 -11.49 -18.47
C LYS A 1 0.23 -10.21 -18.78
N GLU A 2 0.00 -9.39 -17.75
CA GLU A 2 -0.79 -8.18 -17.89
C GLU A 2 0.10 -7.03 -18.32
N ASP A 3 -0.48 -6.07 -19.04
CA ASP A 3 0.15 -4.79 -19.27
C ASP A 3 -0.09 -3.90 -18.03
N VAL A 4 0.99 -3.32 -17.50
CA VAL A 4 0.95 -2.58 -16.23
C VAL A 4 1.25 -1.13 -16.54
N GLU A 5 0.26 -0.26 -16.32
CA GLU A 5 0.39 1.18 -16.59
C GLU A 5 0.99 1.96 -15.42
N GLU A 6 0.80 1.47 -14.19
CA GLU A 6 1.16 2.20 -12.97
C GLU A 6 1.39 1.26 -11.78
N ILE A 7 2.44 1.55 -11.01
CA ILE A 7 2.72 0.91 -9.73
C ILE A 7 2.34 1.88 -8.60
N VAL A 8 1.50 1.43 -7.68
CA VAL A 8 1.11 2.19 -6.49
C VAL A 8 1.86 1.65 -5.28
N ILE A 9 2.51 2.53 -4.52
CA ILE A 9 3.28 2.18 -3.34
C ILE A 9 2.72 2.93 -2.13
N GLY A 10 2.49 2.21 -1.04
CA GLY A 10 2.06 2.81 0.22
C GLY A 10 3.07 3.83 0.75
N GLN A 11 2.58 4.98 1.18
CA GLN A 11 3.34 6.03 1.83
C GLN A 11 3.05 6.00 3.33
N PRO A 12 3.87 5.32 4.14
CA PRO A 12 3.66 5.26 5.57
C PRO A 12 3.93 6.63 6.20
N LYS A 13 2.89 7.22 6.79
CA LYS A 13 2.97 8.47 7.54
C LYS A 13 2.53 8.28 8.99
N THR A 14 3.07 9.09 9.87
CA THR A 14 2.60 9.20 11.25
C THR A 14 1.23 9.89 11.31
N LEU A 15 0.57 9.85 12.47
CA LEU A 15 -0.67 10.59 12.73
C LEU A 15 -0.53 12.10 12.51
N ARG A 16 0.70 12.62 12.64
CA ARG A 16 1.02 14.04 12.43
C ARG A 16 1.35 14.36 10.96
N ASN A 17 1.08 13.42 10.04
CA ASN A 17 1.37 13.53 8.61
C ASN A 17 2.88 13.64 8.30
N GLU A 18 3.72 13.17 9.20
CA GLU A 18 5.18 13.13 9.01
C GLU A 18 5.58 11.78 8.39
N PRO A 19 6.66 11.71 7.59
CA PRO A 19 7.21 10.45 7.12
C PRO A 19 7.48 9.48 8.28
N SER A 20 7.03 8.23 8.16
CA SER A 20 7.37 7.18 9.12
C SER A 20 8.85 6.79 9.02
N GLU A 21 9.44 6.24 10.10
CA GLU A 21 10.80 5.68 10.06
C GLU A 21 10.97 4.64 8.96
N SER A 22 9.91 3.92 8.59
CA SER A 22 9.92 2.93 7.50
C SER A 22 10.30 3.52 6.14
N MET A 23 10.14 4.83 5.95
CA MET A 23 10.54 5.53 4.73
C MET A 23 12.04 5.40 4.43
N LYS A 24 12.88 5.16 5.45
CA LYS A 24 14.32 4.89 5.27
C LYS A 24 14.60 3.63 4.45
N TYR A 25 13.67 2.68 4.42
CA TYR A 25 13.77 1.45 3.62
C TYR A 25 13.04 1.57 2.28
N ILE A 26 11.97 2.36 2.21
CA ILE A 26 11.19 2.56 0.98
C ILE A 26 11.96 3.42 -0.03
N ASN A 27 12.64 4.48 0.42
CA ASN A 27 13.36 5.38 -0.49
C ASN A 27 14.45 4.69 -1.34
N PRO A 28 15.32 3.83 -0.77
CA PRO A 28 16.27 3.04 -1.57
C PRO A 28 15.57 2.12 -2.58
N PHE A 29 14.47 1.47 -2.18
CA PHE A 29 13.69 0.60 -3.05
C PHE A 29 13.10 1.38 -4.24
N LEU A 30 12.51 2.56 -4.00
CA LEU A 30 12.02 3.44 -5.06
C LEU A 30 13.14 3.85 -6.02
N GLY A 31 14.33 4.12 -5.48
CA GLY A 31 15.52 4.43 -6.29
C GLY A 31 15.96 3.28 -7.19
N GLN A 32 15.90 2.04 -6.69
CA GLN A 32 16.17 0.84 -7.50
C GLN A 32 15.07 0.62 -8.53
N LEU A 33 13.80 0.71 -8.13
CA LEU A 33 12.65 0.50 -9.01
C LEU A 33 12.67 1.45 -10.21
N ARG A 34 12.98 2.73 -9.99
CA ARG A 34 13.11 3.73 -11.07
C ARG A 34 14.29 3.49 -12.01
N LYS A 35 15.34 2.80 -11.54
CA LYS A 35 16.48 2.43 -12.40
C LYS A 35 16.15 1.23 -13.27
N GLU A 36 15.48 0.24 -12.69
CA GLU A 36 15.11 -1.00 -13.38
C GLU A 36 13.92 -0.80 -14.32
N LEU A 37 12.97 0.07 -13.96
CA LEU A 37 11.75 0.37 -14.72
C LEU A 37 11.60 1.89 -14.91
N PRO A 38 12.43 2.52 -15.75
CA PRO A 38 12.47 3.98 -15.90
C PRO A 38 11.18 4.58 -16.48
N ASP A 39 10.50 3.85 -17.37
CA ASP A 39 9.28 4.31 -18.03
C ASP A 39 8.01 3.98 -17.24
N MET A 40 8.12 3.18 -16.17
CA MET A 40 6.98 2.79 -15.35
C MET A 40 6.56 3.95 -14.44
N LYS A 41 5.27 4.30 -14.50
CA LYS A 41 4.72 5.29 -13.58
C LYS A 41 4.66 4.69 -12.17
N VAL A 42 5.26 5.39 -11.21
CA VAL A 42 5.25 5.00 -9.79
C VAL A 42 4.62 6.10 -8.96
N THR A 43 3.49 5.80 -8.30
CA THR A 43 2.75 6.73 -7.45
C THR A 43 2.80 6.30 -6.00
N MET A 44 3.14 7.24 -5.12
CA MET A 44 3.02 7.03 -3.68
C MET A 44 1.64 7.45 -3.20
N PHE A 45 0.94 6.56 -2.49
CA PHE A 45 -0.41 6.80 -1.99
C PHE A 45 -0.45 6.71 -0.46
N ASP A 46 -1.21 7.58 0.19
CA ASP A 46 -1.26 7.67 1.65
C ASP A 46 -1.87 6.38 2.26
N GLU A 47 -1.08 5.65 3.04
CA GLU A 47 -1.38 4.30 3.55
C GLU A 47 -1.89 4.32 5.01
N ARG A 48 -2.35 5.45 5.53
CA ARG A 48 -2.64 5.56 6.97
C ARG A 48 -3.56 4.44 7.47
N PHE A 49 -3.08 3.72 8.50
CA PHE A 49 -3.74 2.61 9.19
C PHE A 49 -3.97 1.32 8.39
N THR A 50 -3.42 1.17 7.18
CA THR A 50 -3.71 0.01 6.32
C THR A 50 -3.34 -1.32 6.98
N SER A 51 -2.19 -1.43 7.64
CA SER A 51 -1.83 -2.66 8.37
C SER A 51 -2.79 -2.96 9.54
N SER A 52 -3.27 -1.93 10.23
CA SER A 52 -4.25 -2.08 11.32
C SER A 52 -5.64 -2.46 10.80
N ILE A 53 -6.05 -1.88 9.68
CA ILE A 53 -7.29 -2.21 8.98
C ILE A 53 -7.20 -3.66 8.49
N ALA A 54 -6.13 -4.06 7.81
CA ALA A 54 -5.92 -5.43 7.36
C ALA A 54 -6.06 -6.43 8.50
N HIS A 55 -5.38 -6.22 9.64
CA HIS A 55 -5.52 -7.09 10.81
C HIS A 55 -6.94 -7.12 11.39
N ARG A 56 -7.67 -5.99 11.36
CA ARG A 56 -9.06 -5.92 11.80
C ARG A 56 -10.00 -6.67 10.86
N GLU A 57 -9.81 -6.56 9.54
CA GLU A 57 -10.59 -7.29 8.55
C GLU A 57 -10.34 -8.81 8.64
N MET A 58 -9.09 -9.23 8.85
CA MET A 58 -8.79 -10.64 9.13
C MET A 58 -9.49 -11.16 10.39
N LEU A 59 -9.56 -10.33 11.44
CA LEU A 59 -10.29 -10.63 12.66
C LEU A 59 -11.79 -10.80 12.38
N ALA A 60 -12.38 -9.86 11.64
CA ALA A 60 -13.79 -9.88 11.25
C ALA A 60 -14.14 -11.09 10.36
N ALA A 61 -13.22 -11.51 9.49
CA ALA A 61 -13.33 -12.70 8.66
C ALA A 61 -13.20 -14.03 9.45
N GLY A 62 -13.04 -13.98 10.78
CA GLY A 62 -12.98 -15.17 11.63
C GLY A 62 -11.67 -15.93 11.54
N MET A 63 -10.59 -15.30 11.04
CA MET A 63 -9.30 -15.98 10.88
C MET A 63 -8.67 -16.34 12.23
N LYS A 64 -8.04 -17.53 12.27
CA LYS A 64 -7.33 -18.01 13.46
C LYS A 64 -6.15 -17.07 13.79
N LYS A 65 -5.78 -17.01 15.06
CA LYS A 65 -4.67 -16.16 15.53
C LYS A 65 -3.35 -16.44 14.80
N SER A 66 -3.07 -17.71 14.49
CA SER A 66 -1.90 -18.13 13.72
C SER A 66 -1.87 -17.51 12.33
N ASP A 67 -3.01 -17.50 11.64
CA ASP A 67 -3.11 -17.01 10.27
C ASP A 67 -3.01 -15.48 10.23
N ARG A 68 -3.56 -14.81 11.25
CA ARG A 68 -3.46 -13.36 11.42
C ARG A 68 -2.06 -12.86 11.75
N GLN A 69 -1.17 -13.73 12.22
CA GLN A 69 0.24 -13.41 12.46
C GLN A 69 1.11 -13.62 11.23
N ARG A 70 0.55 -14.17 10.13
CA ARG A 70 1.27 -14.34 8.87
C ARG A 70 1.43 -12.99 8.20
N LYS A 71 2.65 -12.46 8.25
CA LYS A 71 3.01 -11.17 7.66
C LYS A 71 2.67 -11.10 6.17
N GLU A 72 2.95 -12.17 5.42
CA GLU A 72 2.64 -12.25 3.98
C GLU A 72 1.16 -11.94 3.68
N LEU A 73 0.25 -12.50 4.46
CA LEU A 73 -1.19 -12.31 4.24
C LEU A 73 -1.64 -10.90 4.66
N ALA A 74 -1.04 -10.36 5.73
CA ALA A 74 -1.29 -8.98 6.14
C ALA A 74 -0.79 -7.98 5.09
N ASP A 75 0.39 -8.23 4.51
CA ASP A 75 1.00 -7.41 3.46
C ASP A 75 0.16 -7.47 2.16
N GLU A 76 -0.34 -8.65 1.76
CA GLU A 76 -1.22 -8.81 0.60
C GLU A 76 -2.55 -8.04 0.77
N MET A 77 -3.17 -8.16 1.94
CA MET A 77 -4.38 -7.41 2.25
C MET A 77 -4.13 -5.90 2.28
N ALA A 78 -3.00 -5.47 2.84
CA ALA A 78 -2.63 -4.07 2.84
C ALA A 78 -2.44 -3.53 1.42
N ALA A 79 -1.74 -4.27 0.55
CA ALA A 79 -1.59 -3.90 -0.87
C ALA A 79 -2.95 -3.77 -1.58
N THR A 80 -3.88 -4.68 -1.28
CA THR A 80 -5.24 -4.66 -1.84
C THR A 80 -6.02 -3.42 -1.40
N ILE A 81 -5.94 -3.06 -0.12
CA ILE A 81 -6.61 -1.88 0.44
C ILE A 81 -6.02 -0.60 -0.19
N ILE A 82 -4.69 -0.48 -0.27
CA ILE A 82 -4.01 0.66 -0.90
C ILE A 82 -4.48 0.86 -2.33
N LEU A 83 -4.51 -0.22 -3.12
CA LEU A 83 -4.92 -0.15 -4.52
C LEU A 83 -6.40 0.23 -4.64
N THR A 84 -7.26 -0.34 -3.80
CA THR A 84 -8.69 -0.02 -3.78
C THR A 84 -8.92 1.45 -3.47
N ASP A 85 -8.29 1.96 -2.41
CA ASP A 85 -8.42 3.36 -1.99
C ASP A 85 -7.86 4.32 -3.05
N TYR A 86 -6.73 3.97 -3.69
CA TYR A 86 -6.18 4.76 -4.78
C TYR A 86 -7.15 4.85 -5.97
N LEU A 87 -7.68 3.71 -6.43
CA LEU A 87 -8.62 3.66 -7.55
C LEU A 87 -9.89 4.44 -7.25
N GLN A 88 -10.43 4.31 -6.03
CA GLN A 88 -11.57 5.09 -5.57
C GLN A 88 -11.26 6.59 -5.57
N SER A 89 -10.10 6.99 -5.06
CA SER A 89 -9.71 8.41 -5.03
C SER A 89 -9.64 9.03 -6.43
N ARG A 90 -9.23 8.26 -7.45
CA ARG A 90 -9.24 8.71 -8.85
C ARG A 90 -10.65 8.82 -9.42
N GLN A 91 -11.55 7.90 -9.06
CA GLN A 91 -12.94 7.94 -9.48
C GLN A 91 -13.69 9.14 -8.85
N PHE A 92 -13.42 9.45 -7.59
CA PHE A 92 -14.02 10.64 -6.94
C PHE A 92 -13.40 11.94 -7.47
N GLY A 93 -12.09 11.95 -7.76
CA GLY A 93 -11.42 13.11 -8.35
C GLY A 93 -11.83 13.43 -9.79
N SER A 94 -12.42 12.48 -10.53
CA SER A 94 -12.95 12.71 -11.88
C SER A 94 -14.42 13.16 -11.91
N LEU A 95 -15.09 13.18 -10.75
CA LEU A 95 -16.49 13.61 -10.58
C LEU A 95 -16.62 15.10 -10.21
N PHE A 96 -15.51 15.83 -10.07
CA PHE A 96 -15.42 17.27 -9.82
C PHE A 96 -14.44 17.91 -10.81
#